data_AF-A0A563BCZ7-F1
#
_entry.id   AF-A0A563BCZ7-F1
#
_cell.length_a   1.000
_cell.length_b   1.000
_cell.length_c   1.000
_cell.angle_alpha   90.00
_cell.angle_beta   90.00
_cell.angle_gamma   90.00
#
_symmetry.space_group_name_H-M   'P 1'
#
loop_
_entity.id
_entity.type
_entity.pdbx_description
1 polymer ?
#
loop_
_entity_poly.entity_id
_entity_poly.type
_entity_poly.pdbx_seq_one_letter_code
_entity_poly.pdbx_strand_id
1 'polypeptide(L)'
;MRYKLTKKQKRLMDFLSEFIAEHDHSPSYREIASGLGLKSPASVAEHIDNLVALGFLKREEGSARSLVIIDRSFPETTELFKQRLEFATDEESEILHQAAEILGLELENL
;
A
#
# COMPACT_ATOMS: atom_id res chain seq x y z
N MET A 1 3.53 12.05 5.65
CA MET A 1 4.76 11.22 5.75
C MET A 1 4.71 10.18 4.65
N ARG A 2 5.68 10.18 3.73
CA ARG A 2 5.84 9.10 2.74
C ARG A 2 6.41 7.88 3.47
N TYR A 3 5.54 6.93 3.83
CA TYR A 3 5.97 5.71 4.53
C TYR A 3 6.74 4.81 3.57
N LYS A 4 8.06 4.76 3.73
CA LYS A 4 8.91 3.84 2.97
C LYS A 4 8.92 2.49 3.67
N LEU A 5 8.36 1.46 3.02
CA LEU A 5 8.42 0.10 3.53
C LEU A 5 9.86 -0.38 3.68
N THR A 6 10.14 -1.08 4.77
CA THR A 6 11.39 -1.84 4.90
C THR A 6 11.44 -2.98 3.87
N LYS A 7 12.64 -3.51 3.59
CA LYS A 7 12.80 -4.64 2.66
C LYS A 7 11.94 -5.86 3.03
N LYS A 8 11.80 -6.14 4.33
CA LYS A 8 10.98 -7.26 4.83
C LYS A 8 9.49 -7.02 4.62
N GLN A 9 9.03 -5.80 4.93
CA GLN A 9 7.65 -5.40 4.70
C GLN A 9 7.29 -5.41 3.22
N LYS A 10 8.16 -4.88 2.35
CA LYS A 10 7.96 -4.94 0.90
C LYS A 10 7.83 -6.40 0.43
N ARG A 11 8.75 -7.27 0.85
CA ARG A 11 8.71 -8.69 0.49
C ARG A 11 7.42 -9.39 0.95
N LEU A 12 6.88 -9.03 2.12
CA LEU A 12 5.60 -9.53 2.58
C LEU A 12 4.44 -9.01 1.71
N MET A 13 4.41 -7.71 1.41
CA MET A 13 3.40 -7.12 0.53
C MET A 13 3.44 -7.73 -0.87
N ASP A 14 4.64 -7.90 -1.46
CA ASP A 14 4.83 -8.55 -2.77
C ASP A 14 4.23 -9.97 -2.75
N PHE A 15 4.56 -10.76 -1.72
CA PHE A 15 4.01 -12.11 -1.54
C PHE A 15 2.49 -12.11 -1.40
N LEU A 16 1.91 -11.19 -0.63
CA LEU A 16 0.45 -11.09 -0.49
C LEU A 16 -0.22 -10.78 -1.83
N SER A 17 0.33 -9.83 -2.59
CA SER A 17 -0.19 -9.44 -3.89
C SER A 17 -0.16 -10.61 -4.88
N GLU A 18 0.97 -11.31 -4.98
CA GLU A 18 1.14 -12.49 -5.83
C GLU A 18 0.16 -13.60 -5.43
N PHE A 19 0.08 -13.92 -4.13
CA PHE A 19 -0.80 -14.98 -3.64
C PHE A 19 -2.28 -14.67 -3.90
N ILE A 20 -2.72 -13.43 -3.68
CA ILE A 20 -4.11 -13.03 -3.92
C ILE A 20 -4.43 -13.10 -5.42
N ALA A 21 -3.50 -12.67 -6.29
CA ALA A 21 -3.68 -12.73 -7.73
C ALA A 21 -3.78 -14.18 -8.26
N GLU A 22 -3.11 -15.13 -7.60
CA GLU A 22 -3.12 -16.56 -8.00
C GLU A 22 -4.30 -17.36 -7.41
N HIS A 23 -4.81 -16.96 -6.25
CA HIS A 23 -5.77 -17.77 -5.47
C HIS A 23 -7.11 -17.10 -5.20
N ASP A 24 -7.32 -15.84 -5.60
CA ASP A 24 -8.53 -15.03 -5.37
C ASP A 24 -8.92 -14.87 -3.89
N HIS A 25 -8.00 -15.12 -2.97
CA HIS A 25 -8.21 -14.96 -1.53
C HIS A 25 -6.89 -14.68 -0.78
N SER A 26 -6.98 -14.09 0.41
CA SER A 26 -5.77 -13.85 1.21
C SER A 26 -5.13 -15.15 1.72
N PRO A 27 -3.80 -15.20 1.88
CA PRO A 27 -3.16 -16.34 2.53
C PRO A 27 -3.40 -16.33 4.04
N SER A 28 -3.25 -17.50 4.66
CA SER A 28 -3.15 -17.68 6.11
C SER A 28 -1.75 -17.34 6.61
N TYR A 29 -1.61 -17.11 7.92
CA TYR A 29 -0.30 -16.80 8.51
C TYR A 29 0.71 -17.95 8.35
N ARG A 30 0.25 -19.19 8.24
CA ARG A 30 1.11 -20.35 7.96
C ARG A 30 1.61 -20.34 6.52
N GLU A 31 0.74 -20.07 5.55
CA GLU A 31 1.13 -19.94 4.14
C GLU A 31 2.13 -18.80 3.95
N ILE A 32 1.93 -17.66 4.60
CA ILE A 32 2.88 -16.55 4.58
C ILE A 32 4.22 -16.96 5.19
N ALA A 33 4.21 -17.64 6.35
CA ALA A 33 5.44 -18.08 6.99
C ALA A 33 6.23 -19.04 6.09
N SER A 34 5.55 -20.01 5.49
CA SER A 34 6.15 -20.96 4.55
C SER A 34 6.69 -20.28 3.30
N GLY A 35 5.89 -19.41 2.65
CA GLY A 35 6.28 -18.72 1.42
C GLY A 35 7.45 -17.74 1.59
N LEU A 36 7.57 -17.13 2.76
CA LEU A 36 8.65 -16.18 3.06
C LEU A 36 9.87 -16.82 3.76
N GLY A 37 9.79 -18.10 4.13
CA GLY A 37 10.84 -18.82 4.87
C GLY A 37 11.00 -18.33 6.32
N LEU A 38 9.89 -17.92 6.95
CA LEU A 38 9.86 -17.45 8.34
C LEU A 38 9.66 -18.62 9.31
N LYS A 39 10.33 -18.54 10.47
CA LYS A 39 10.36 -19.63 11.46
C LYS A 39 9.01 -19.87 12.14
N SER A 40 8.14 -18.85 12.25
CA SER A 40 6.87 -18.99 12.95
C SER A 40 5.77 -18.08 12.40
N PRO A 41 4.49 -18.51 12.48
CA PRO A 41 3.34 -17.66 12.23
C PRO A 41 3.25 -16.44 13.18
N ALA A 42 3.86 -16.51 14.36
CA ALA A 42 3.87 -15.39 15.31
C ALA A 42 4.67 -14.19 14.76
N SER A 43 5.81 -14.43 14.12
CA SER A 43 6.57 -13.36 13.45
C SER A 43 5.80 -12.76 12.28
N VAL A 44 4.98 -13.55 11.58
CA VAL A 44 4.09 -13.04 10.54
C VAL A 44 3.06 -12.09 11.15
N ALA A 45 2.41 -12.48 12.25
CA ALA A 45 1.41 -11.66 12.93
C ALA A 45 1.96 -10.26 13.28
N GLU A 46 3.17 -10.20 13.85
CA GLU A 46 3.86 -8.94 14.17
C GLU A 46 4.11 -8.08 12.91
N HIS A 47 4.55 -8.68 11.82
CA HIS A 47 4.74 -7.93 10.56
C HIS A 47 3.43 -7.40 10.00
N ILE A 48 2.34 -8.17 10.10
CA ILE A 48 1.01 -7.74 9.68
C ILE A 48 0.50 -6.60 10.57
N ASP A 49 0.63 -6.70 11.89
CA ASP A 49 0.21 -5.65 12.82
C ASP A 49 0.89 -4.32 12.51
N ASN A 50 2.20 -4.37 12.24
CA ASN A 50 2.95 -3.19 11.83
C ASN A 50 2.43 -2.60 10.50
N LEU A 51 2.14 -3.45 9.51
CA LEU A 51 1.60 -2.99 8.22
C LEU A 51 0.17 -2.45 8.32
N VAL A 52 -0.64 -2.99 9.23
CA VAL A 52 -1.97 -2.47 9.54
C VAL A 52 -1.86 -1.10 10.22
N ALA A 53 -0.99 -0.97 11.23
CA ALA A 53 -0.75 0.32 11.90
C ALA A 53 -0.23 1.39 10.93
N LEU A 54 0.55 1.00 9.93
CA LEU A 54 1.03 1.88 8.87
C LEU A 54 -0.02 2.16 7.79
N GLY A 55 -1.16 1.47 7.78
CA GLY A 55 -2.24 1.63 6.82
C GLY A 55 -1.98 0.99 5.45
N PHE A 56 -1.09 -0.01 5.36
CA PHE A 56 -0.87 -0.78 4.12
C PHE A 56 -1.79 -2.02 4.02
N LEU A 57 -2.24 -2.52 5.17
CA LEU A 57 -3.16 -3.65 5.27
C LEU A 57 -4.37 -3.28 6.13
N LYS A 58 -5.51 -3.92 5.87
CA LYS A 58 -6.63 -3.98 6.82
C LYS A 58 -7.02 -5.42 7.09
N ARG A 59 -7.70 -5.63 8.22
CA ARG A 59 -8.38 -6.88 8.54
C ARG A 59 -9.88 -6.67 8.37
N GLU A 60 -10.51 -7.45 7.52
CA GLU A 60 -11.97 -7.51 7.42
C GLU A 60 -12.52 -8.46 8.48
N GLU A 61 -13.54 -8.00 9.21
CA GLU A 61 -14.18 -8.83 10.24
C GLU A 61 -14.95 -10.00 9.62
N GLY A 62 -15.02 -11.12 10.35
CA GLY A 62 -15.88 -12.25 10.00
C GLY A 62 -15.29 -13.28 9.02
N SER A 63 -14.02 -13.14 8.58
CA SER A 63 -13.36 -14.12 7.71
C SER A 63 -12.04 -14.64 8.28
N ALA A 64 -11.77 -15.94 8.12
CA ALA A 64 -10.47 -16.56 8.40
C ALA A 64 -9.36 -16.07 7.45
N ARG A 65 -9.75 -15.47 6.32
CA ARG A 65 -8.89 -14.87 5.28
C ARG A 65 -9.25 -13.40 5.12
N SER A 66 -8.99 -12.65 6.19
CA SER A 66 -9.43 -11.27 6.38
C SER A 66 -8.45 -10.21 5.89
N LEU A 67 -7.26 -10.59 5.40
CA LEU A 67 -6.25 -9.62 5.03
C LEU A 67 -6.58 -9.00 3.68
N VAL A 68 -6.65 -7.67 3.65
CA VAL A 68 -6.86 -6.90 2.43
C VAL A 68 -5.73 -5.89 2.28
N ILE A 69 -5.17 -5.84 1.07
CA ILE A 69 -4.18 -4.83 0.67
C ILE A 69 -4.91 -3.51 0.44
N ILE A 70 -4.42 -2.44 1.07
CA ILE A 70 -4.95 -1.10 0.85
C ILE A 70 -4.20 -0.49 -0.34
N ASP A 71 -4.93 -0.16 -1.40
CA ASP A 71 -4.41 0.68 -2.47
C ASP A 71 -4.22 2.11 -1.94
N ARG A 72 -3.02 2.62 -2.14
CA ARG A 72 -2.58 3.96 -1.71
C ARG A 72 -2.04 4.78 -2.89
N SER A 73 -2.26 4.32 -4.11
CA SER A 73 -1.87 5.04 -5.33
C SER A 73 -2.81 6.20 -5.65
N PHE A 74 -4.04 6.20 -5.09
CA PHE A 74 -5.07 7.22 -5.30
C PHE A 74 -5.15 7.69 -6.77
N PRO A 75 -5.40 6.77 -7.71
CA PRO A 75 -5.22 7.06 -9.14
C PRO A 75 -6.15 8.17 -9.62
N GLU A 76 -7.39 8.23 -9.13
CA GLU A 76 -8.36 9.27 -9.49
C GLU A 76 -7.93 10.65 -8.96
N THR A 77 -7.43 10.71 -7.72
CA THR A 77 -6.92 11.97 -7.15
C THR A 77 -5.67 12.44 -7.89
N THR A 78 -4.78 11.50 -8.22
CA THR A 78 -3.57 11.78 -8.99
C THR A 78 -3.92 12.36 -10.36
N GLU A 79 -4.89 11.77 -11.07
CA GLU A 79 -5.33 12.31 -12.36
C GLU A 79 -6.03 13.67 -12.24
N LEU A 80 -6.82 13.90 -11.19
CA LEU A 80 -7.42 15.22 -10.96
C LEU A 80 -6.35 16.32 -10.82
N PHE A 81 -5.25 16.02 -10.11
CA PHE A 81 -4.12 16.94 -9.97
C PHE A 81 -3.45 17.20 -11.32
N LYS A 82 -3.16 16.15 -12.11
CA LYS A 82 -2.56 16.29 -13.45
C LYS A 82 -3.44 17.14 -14.37
N GLN A 83 -4.74 16.84 -14.44
CA GLN A 83 -5.68 17.62 -15.24
C GLN A 83 -5.73 19.09 -14.80
N ARG A 84 -5.67 19.36 -13.49
CA ARG A 84 -5.69 20.74 -12.99
C ARG A 84 -4.39 21.50 -13.28
N LEU A 85 -3.25 20.81 -13.28
CA LEU A 85 -1.93 21.37 -13.60
C LEU A 85 -1.84 21.83 -15.06
N GLU A 86 -2.52 21.17 -16.01
CA GLU A 86 -2.54 21.57 -17.43
C GLU A 86 -3.04 23.01 -17.66
N PHE A 87 -3.87 23.52 -16.75
CA PHE A 87 -4.49 24.84 -16.85
C PHE A 87 -4.12 25.76 -15.69
N ALA A 88 -3.16 25.35 -14.85
CA ALA A 88 -2.76 26.10 -13.67
C ALA A 88 -1.87 27.29 -14.03
N THR A 89 -2.05 28.39 -13.29
CA THR A 89 -1.02 29.44 -13.25
C THR A 89 0.23 28.92 -12.51
N ASP A 90 1.36 29.61 -12.64
CA ASP A 90 2.59 29.22 -11.93
C ASP A 90 2.39 29.14 -10.40
N GLU A 91 1.64 30.10 -9.82
CA GLU A 91 1.30 30.13 -8.40
C GLU A 91 0.40 28.94 -8.00
N GLU A 92 -0.62 28.64 -8.81
CA GLU A 92 -1.50 27.49 -8.57
C GLU A 92 -0.75 26.16 -8.70
N SER A 93 0.16 26.05 -9.68
CA SER A 93 0.99 24.87 -9.89
C SER A 93 1.87 24.59 -8.67
N GLU A 94 2.50 25.62 -8.10
CA GLU A 94 3.32 25.47 -6.90
C GLU A 94 2.50 24.95 -5.71
N ILE A 95 1.30 25.49 -5.50
CA ILE A 95 0.37 25.05 -4.44
C ILE A 95 -0.06 23.58 -4.67
N LEU A 96 -0.39 23.21 -5.91
CA LEU A 96 -0.80 21.85 -6.26
C LEU A 96 0.32 20.84 -6.05
N HIS A 97 1.57 21.18 -6.40
CA HIS A 97 2.72 20.31 -6.12
C HIS A 97 2.97 20.14 -4.61
N GLN A 98 2.86 21.21 -3.82
CA GLN A 98 2.97 21.11 -2.35
C GLN A 98 1.86 20.23 -1.76
N ALA A 99 0.61 20.40 -2.22
CA ALA A 99 -0.51 19.59 -1.79
C ALA A 99 -0.32 18.12 -2.17
N ALA A 100 0.17 17.83 -3.38
CA ALA A 100 0.48 16.47 -3.83
C ALA A 100 1.56 15.82 -2.97
N GLU A 101 2.61 16.55 -2.59
CA GLU A 101 3.66 16.04 -1.70
C GLU A 101 3.11 15.67 -0.31
N ILE A 102 2.25 16.53 0.25
CA ILE A 102 1.59 16.28 1.55
C ILE A 102 0.74 15.00 1.49
N LEU A 103 0.00 14.84 0.40
CA LEU A 103 -0.87 13.69 0.15
C LEU A 103 -0.08 12.43 -0.29
N GLY A 104 1.20 12.58 -0.66
CA GLY A 104 2.05 11.50 -1.13
C GLY A 104 1.71 11.01 -2.54
N LEU A 105 1.13 11.87 -3.38
CA LEU A 105 0.79 11.55 -4.77
C LEU A 105 2.05 11.59 -5.65
N GLU A 106 2.17 10.62 -6.54
CA GLU A 106 3.24 10.58 -7.53
C GLU A 106 2.77 11.26 -8.82
N LEU A 107 2.97 12.58 -8.87
CA LEU A 107 2.81 13.36 -10.09
C LEU A 107 4.08 13.15 -10.92
N GLU A 108 4.07 12.19 -11.83
CA GLU A 108 5.11 12.07 -12.85
C GLU A 108 5.29 13.42 -13.56
N ASN A 109 6.54 13.83 -13.81
CA ASN A 109 6.85 15.13 -14.42
C ASN A 109 6.09 15.28 -15.75
N LEU A 110 5.09 16.15 -15.78
CA LEU A 110 4.51 16.72 -16.99
C LEU A 110 5.47 17.74 -17.59
#